data_AF-A0A372KIS3-F1
#
_entry.id   AF-A0A372KIS3-F1
#
_cell.length_a   1.000
_cell.length_b   1.000
_cell.length_c   1.000
_cell.angle_alpha   90.00
_cell.angle_beta   90.00
_cell.angle_gamma   90.00
#
_symmetry.space_group_name_H-M   'P 1'
#
loop_
_entity.id
_entity.type
_entity.pdbx_description
1 polymer ?
#
loop_
_entity_poly.entity_id
_entity_poly.type
_entity_poly.pdbx_seq_one_letter_code
_entity_poly.pdbx_strand_id
1 'polypeptide(L)'
;MFGNRKFIVSVSTCLVFILLIACSTEENLRRTTSNLTVTSIHDTVIARKTSVKKLKELYGEPYKIETDSQKAIDLFNEINNDEGSINTVLEDNTDYWDTLKVDYSSPIKGLDFEGYYEYRGKGLAGMRVYFFIIKDTVRSYWFYGDITDESVAKKDKYLRQILD
;
A
#
# COMPACT_ATOMS: atom_id res chain seq x y z
N MET A 1 -71.39 -20.67 -22.56
CA MET A 1 -71.57 -19.27 -22.10
C MET A 1 -70.52 -19.01 -21.02
N PHE A 2 -69.92 -17.82 -21.05
CA PHE A 2 -68.58 -17.44 -20.59
C PHE A 2 -68.23 -17.66 -19.11
N GLY A 3 -66.94 -17.87 -18.81
CA GLY A 3 -66.41 -17.92 -17.45
C GLY A 3 -64.88 -18.04 -17.31
N ASN A 4 -64.14 -17.19 -18.02
CA ASN A 4 -62.75 -16.72 -17.83
C ASN A 4 -61.73 -17.56 -17.03
N ARG A 5 -60.72 -18.02 -17.79
CA ARG A 5 -59.42 -18.55 -17.33
C ARG A 5 -58.61 -17.47 -16.61
N LYS A 6 -58.08 -17.78 -15.43
CA LYS A 6 -57.19 -16.91 -14.66
C LYS A 6 -55.73 -17.09 -15.11
N PHE A 7 -55.15 -15.97 -15.52
CA PHE A 7 -53.74 -15.54 -15.49
C PHE A 7 -52.62 -16.54 -15.81
N ILE A 8 -52.04 -16.35 -16.99
CA ILE A 8 -50.76 -16.88 -17.44
C ILE A 8 -49.61 -16.16 -16.71
N VAL A 9 -48.85 -16.94 -15.96
CA VAL A 9 -47.37 -16.94 -15.83
C VAL A 9 -46.67 -15.59 -16.00
N SER A 10 -46.35 -14.94 -14.87
CA SER A 10 -45.27 -13.95 -14.82
C SER A 10 -44.02 -14.67 -14.30
N VAL A 11 -43.12 -15.05 -15.20
CA VAL A 11 -41.84 -15.68 -14.84
C VAL A 11 -40.73 -15.03 -15.66
N SER A 12 -39.75 -14.53 -14.91
CA SER A 12 -38.33 -14.41 -15.27
C SER A 12 -37.91 -13.24 -16.16
N THR A 13 -37.72 -12.09 -15.52
CA THR A 13 -36.80 -11.03 -15.99
C THR A 13 -36.03 -10.37 -14.84
N CYS A 14 -35.67 -11.13 -13.79
CA CYS A 14 -34.91 -10.58 -12.65
C CYS A 14 -33.51 -11.17 -12.45
N LEU A 15 -33.03 -12.05 -13.33
CA LEU A 15 -31.80 -12.83 -13.06
C LEU A 15 -30.55 -12.47 -13.88
N VAL A 16 -30.58 -11.39 -14.68
CA VAL A 16 -29.44 -11.04 -15.56
C VAL A 16 -28.63 -9.83 -15.05
N PHE A 17 -29.19 -8.98 -14.18
CA PHE A 17 -28.48 -7.77 -13.72
C PHE A 17 -27.52 -7.99 -12.55
N ILE A 18 -27.57 -9.12 -11.85
CA ILE A 18 -26.72 -9.36 -10.67
C ILE A 18 -25.31 -9.86 -11.07
N LEU A 19 -25.14 -10.39 -12.29
CA LEU A 19 -23.85 -10.95 -12.73
C LEU A 19 -22.86 -9.95 -13.34
N LEU A 20 -23.26 -8.69 -13.58
CA LEU A 20 -22.35 -7.67 -14.14
C LEU A 20 -21.60 -6.83 -13.10
N ILE A 21 -22.01 -6.89 -11.83
CA ILE A 21 -21.34 -6.12 -10.76
C ILE A 21 -20.19 -6.92 -10.12
N ALA A 22 -20.22 -8.25 -10.19
CA ALA A 22 -19.18 -9.10 -9.61
C ALA A 22 -17.86 -9.11 -10.43
N CYS A 23 -17.92 -8.84 -11.74
CA CYS A 23 -16.72 -8.89 -12.60
C CYS A 23 -15.86 -7.61 -12.57
N SER A 24 -16.43 -6.47 -12.16
CA SER A 24 -15.69 -5.20 -12.06
C SER A 24 -14.96 -5.03 -10.72
N THR A 25 -15.30 -5.85 -9.72
CA THR A 25 -14.66 -5.83 -8.40
C THR A 25 -13.33 -6.59 -8.42
N GLU A 26 -13.23 -7.71 -9.14
CA GLU A 26 -11.99 -8.49 -9.24
C GLU A 26 -10.92 -7.81 -10.12
N GLU A 27 -11.29 -7.11 -11.20
CA GLU A 27 -10.31 -6.38 -12.03
C GLU A 27 -9.69 -5.18 -11.31
N ASN A 28 -10.47 -4.47 -10.48
CA ASN A 28 -9.93 -3.41 -9.63
C ASN A 28 -9.07 -3.95 -8.48
N LEU A 29 -9.41 -5.11 -7.90
CA LEU A 29 -8.58 -5.79 -6.90
C LEU A 29 -7.26 -6.33 -7.50
N ARG A 30 -7.29 -6.86 -8.73
CA ARG A 30 -6.10 -7.38 -9.41
C ARG A 30 -5.12 -6.29 -9.84
N ARG A 31 -5.60 -5.07 -10.14
CA ARG A 31 -4.73 -3.92 -10.44
C ARG A 31 -4.06 -3.31 -9.20
N THR A 32 -4.63 -3.49 -8.00
CA THR A 32 -4.18 -2.76 -6.80
C THR A 32 -3.05 -3.44 -6.02
N THR A 33 -2.77 -4.73 -6.23
CA THR A 33 -1.68 -5.42 -5.49
C THR A 33 -0.39 -5.66 -6.28
N SER A 34 -0.37 -5.45 -7.60
CA SER A 34 0.84 -5.74 -8.41
C SER A 34 1.95 -4.71 -8.27
N ASN A 35 1.61 -3.49 -7.85
CA ASN A 35 2.55 -2.37 -7.83
C ASN A 35 3.10 -2.06 -6.44
N LEU A 36 2.57 -2.64 -5.35
CA LEU A 36 3.12 -2.42 -4.01
C LEU A 36 4.38 -3.28 -3.82
N THR A 37 5.51 -2.78 -4.29
CA THR A 37 6.85 -3.37 -4.12
C THR A 37 7.82 -2.31 -3.60
N VAL A 38 8.97 -2.76 -3.07
CA VAL A 38 10.03 -1.87 -2.55
C VAL A 38 10.53 -0.92 -3.64
N THR A 39 10.76 -1.44 -4.85
CA THR A 39 11.15 -0.65 -6.03
C THR A 39 10.08 0.35 -6.44
N SER A 40 8.82 -0.06 -6.52
CA SER A 40 7.76 0.86 -6.95
C SER A 40 7.54 2.00 -5.95
N ILE A 41 7.65 1.73 -4.65
CA ILE A 41 7.57 2.75 -3.60
C ILE A 41 8.69 3.77 -3.78
N HIS A 42 9.93 3.30 -3.96
CA HIS A 42 11.08 4.16 -4.24
C HIS A 42 10.86 5.04 -5.48
N ASP A 43 10.35 4.45 -6.56
CA ASP A 43 10.22 5.14 -7.84
C ASP A 43 9.07 6.14 -7.88
N THR A 44 8.02 5.96 -7.08
CA THR A 44 6.78 6.74 -7.21
C THR A 44 6.44 7.62 -6.02
N VAL A 45 6.91 7.29 -4.80
CA VAL A 45 6.64 8.08 -3.61
C VAL A 45 7.72 9.15 -3.46
N ILE A 46 7.29 10.42 -3.47
CA ILE A 46 8.15 11.57 -3.21
C ILE A 46 7.85 12.03 -1.78
N ALA A 47 8.80 11.83 -0.87
CA ALA A 47 8.67 12.28 0.50
C ALA A 47 8.42 13.79 0.55
N ARG A 48 7.53 14.21 1.46
CA ARG A 48 7.03 15.58 1.66
C ARG A 48 6.18 16.15 0.52
N LYS A 49 5.78 15.32 -0.45
CA LYS A 49 4.94 15.72 -1.59
C LYS A 49 3.80 14.75 -1.93
N THR A 50 4.04 13.44 -1.87
CA THR A 50 2.99 12.45 -2.18
C THR A 50 1.88 12.52 -1.14
N SER A 51 0.66 12.82 -1.56
CA SER A 51 -0.50 12.86 -0.68
C SER A 51 -1.01 11.46 -0.33
N VAL A 52 -1.76 11.34 0.76
CA VAL A 52 -2.47 10.11 1.14
C VAL A 52 -3.45 9.70 0.03
N LYS A 53 -4.15 10.65 -0.58
CA LYS A 53 -5.00 10.35 -1.75
C LYS A 53 -4.18 9.69 -2.85
N LYS A 54 -2.98 10.21 -3.14
CA LYS A 54 -2.13 9.63 -4.18
C LYS A 54 -1.59 8.25 -3.79
N LEU A 55 -1.25 8.02 -2.52
CA LEU A 55 -0.90 6.68 -2.03
C LEU A 55 -2.02 5.68 -2.30
N LYS A 56 -3.27 6.06 -2.01
CA LYS A 56 -4.44 5.20 -2.25
C LYS A 56 -4.68 4.91 -3.73
N GLU A 57 -4.45 5.89 -4.60
CA GLU A 57 -4.50 5.67 -6.05
C GLU A 57 -3.42 4.70 -6.54
N LEU A 58 -2.22 4.73 -5.95
CA LEU A 58 -1.10 3.89 -6.35
C LEU A 58 -1.23 2.45 -5.82
N TYR A 59 -1.69 2.28 -4.58
CA TYR A 59 -1.57 1.01 -3.85
C TYR A 59 -2.89 0.48 -3.27
N GLY A 60 -4.00 1.18 -3.49
CA GLY A 60 -5.29 0.84 -2.89
C GLY A 60 -5.41 1.32 -1.44
N GLU A 61 -6.41 0.79 -0.74
CA GLU A 61 -6.62 1.14 0.68
C GLU A 61 -5.54 0.52 1.58
N PRO A 62 -5.08 1.24 2.61
CA PRO A 62 -4.14 0.72 3.59
C PRO A 62 -4.79 -0.43 4.38
N TYR A 63 -3.94 -1.33 4.89
CA TYR A 63 -4.36 -2.37 5.82
C TYR A 63 -4.79 -1.79 7.17
N LYS A 64 -4.04 -0.79 7.66
CA LYS A 64 -4.34 -0.07 8.91
C LYS A 64 -4.08 1.42 8.72
N ILE A 65 -4.99 2.24 9.26
CA ILE A 65 -4.77 3.67 9.46
C ILE A 65 -4.68 3.89 10.98
N GLU A 66 -3.58 4.46 11.44
CA GLU A 66 -3.42 4.95 12.81
C GLU A 66 -3.36 6.47 12.74
N THR A 67 -4.20 7.15 13.54
CA THR A 67 -4.31 8.62 13.57
C THR A 67 -3.81 9.21 14.90
N ASP A 68 -3.18 8.38 15.73
CA ASP A 68 -2.55 8.80 16.97
C ASP A 68 -1.09 9.19 16.69
N SER A 69 -0.76 10.45 16.97
CA SER A 69 0.57 11.00 16.72
C SER A 69 1.64 10.34 17.57
N GLN A 70 1.35 10.02 18.83
CA GLN A 70 2.33 9.43 19.73
C GLN A 70 2.65 8.00 19.29
N LYS A 71 1.65 7.20 18.93
CA LYS A 71 1.89 5.86 18.39
C LYS A 71 2.67 5.88 17.09
N ALA A 72 2.48 6.90 16.24
CA ALA A 72 3.25 7.05 15.02
C ALA A 72 4.72 7.40 15.31
N ILE A 73 4.97 8.29 16.28
CA ILE A 73 6.33 8.62 16.73
C ILE A 73 7.01 7.40 17.36
N ASP A 74 6.30 6.67 18.22
CA ASP A 74 6.83 5.48 18.90
C ASP A 74 7.21 4.41 17.87
N LEU A 75 6.32 4.11 16.91
CA LEU A 75 6.60 3.14 15.85
C LEU A 75 7.74 3.61 14.94
N PHE A 76 7.80 4.89 14.59
CA PHE A 76 8.91 5.43 13.80
C PHE A 76 10.25 5.21 14.52
N ASN A 77 10.32 5.53 15.81
CA ASN A 77 11.52 5.35 16.61
C ASN A 77 11.88 3.88 16.80
N GLU A 78 10.89 3.00 16.97
CA GLU A 78 11.12 1.55 17.02
C GLU A 78 11.82 1.06 15.75
N ILE A 79 11.26 1.39 14.57
CA ILE A 79 11.80 0.95 13.29
C ILE A 79 13.17 1.59 13.00
N ASN A 80 13.31 2.89 13.26
CA ASN A 80 14.54 3.64 12.96
C ASN A 80 15.73 3.23 13.83
N ASN A 81 15.48 2.68 15.02
CA ASN A 81 16.53 2.22 15.92
C ASN A 81 16.81 0.71 15.83
N ASP A 82 16.13 0.00 14.92
CA ASP A 82 16.36 -1.41 14.66
C ASP A 82 17.50 -1.60 13.66
N GLU A 83 18.73 -1.70 14.18
CA GLU A 83 19.97 -1.94 13.42
C GLU A 83 19.99 -3.29 12.68
N GLY A 84 19.09 -4.23 13.03
CA GLY A 84 18.94 -5.51 12.32
C GLY A 84 17.86 -5.47 11.24
N SER A 85 17.19 -4.34 11.06
CA SER A 85 16.03 -4.26 10.17
C SER A 85 16.42 -4.34 8.69
N ILE A 86 15.43 -4.70 7.88
CA ILE A 86 15.52 -4.61 6.41
C ILE A 86 16.00 -3.24 5.93
N ASN A 87 15.72 -2.16 6.66
CA ASN A 87 16.10 -0.82 6.23
C ASN A 87 17.61 -0.59 6.34
N THR A 88 18.25 -1.13 7.39
CA THR A 88 19.71 -1.14 7.53
C THR A 88 20.34 -2.00 6.45
N VAL A 89 19.78 -3.18 6.18
CA VAL A 89 20.27 -4.05 5.10
C VAL A 89 20.17 -3.36 3.72
N LEU A 90 19.08 -2.62 3.47
CA LEU A 90 18.93 -1.81 2.26
C LEU A 90 19.96 -0.67 2.20
N GLU A 91 20.27 -0.04 3.33
CA GLU A 91 21.28 1.03 3.43
C GLU A 91 22.69 0.51 3.11
N ASP A 92 23.07 -0.61 3.73
CA ASP A 92 24.44 -1.14 3.63
C ASP A 92 24.76 -1.73 2.24
N ASN A 93 23.74 -2.21 1.53
CA ASN A 93 23.92 -3.03 0.33
C ASN A 93 23.36 -2.38 -0.94
N THR A 94 22.64 -1.26 -0.84
CA THR A 94 22.01 -0.62 -2.01
C THR A 94 22.03 0.90 -1.93
N ASP A 95 21.75 1.57 -3.05
CA ASP A 95 21.58 3.02 -3.12
C ASP A 95 20.16 3.50 -2.74
N TYR A 96 19.36 2.66 -2.05
CA TYR A 96 17.93 2.91 -1.81
C TYR A 96 17.67 4.24 -1.12
N TRP A 97 18.32 4.49 0.02
CA TRP A 97 18.09 5.71 0.80
C TRP A 97 18.79 6.92 0.18
N ASP A 98 19.94 6.71 -0.46
CA ASP A 98 20.72 7.74 -1.14
C ASP A 98 19.99 8.34 -2.35
N THR A 99 19.18 7.52 -3.04
CA THR A 99 18.45 7.92 -4.25
C THR A 99 16.98 8.23 -4.01
N LEU A 100 16.58 8.29 -2.74
CA LEU A 100 15.20 8.55 -2.34
C LEU A 100 14.74 9.94 -2.80
N LYS A 101 13.54 9.99 -3.41
CA LYS A 101 12.95 11.24 -3.91
C LYS A 101 12.34 12.05 -2.76
N VAL A 102 12.92 13.22 -2.48
CA VAL A 102 12.42 14.15 -1.45
C VAL A 102 12.12 15.51 -2.05
N ASP A 103 10.95 16.08 -1.72
CA ASP A 103 10.65 17.47 -2.02
C ASP A 103 11.22 18.41 -0.94
N TYR A 104 12.43 18.91 -1.18
CA TYR A 104 13.11 19.86 -0.30
C TYR A 104 12.47 21.25 -0.27
N SER A 105 11.55 21.57 -1.18
CA SER A 105 10.80 22.83 -1.18
C SER A 105 9.60 22.83 -0.23
N SER A 106 9.21 21.64 0.25
CA SER A 106 8.05 21.48 1.12
C SER A 106 8.24 22.18 2.48
N PRO A 107 7.22 22.88 2.99
CA PRO A 107 7.27 23.50 4.31
C PRO A 107 7.19 22.47 5.46
N ILE A 108 6.95 21.19 5.15
CA ILE A 108 6.86 20.10 6.13
C ILE A 108 8.27 19.80 6.68
N LYS A 109 8.44 20.03 7.99
CA LYS A 109 9.69 19.80 8.73
C LYS A 109 9.42 18.97 10.00
N GLY A 110 10.48 18.41 10.59
CA GLY A 110 10.37 17.64 11.83
C GLY A 110 9.80 16.23 11.66
N LEU A 111 9.40 15.65 12.80
CA LEU A 111 8.78 14.32 12.98
C LEU A 111 7.41 14.43 13.66
N ASP A 112 6.70 15.55 13.45
CA ASP A 112 5.38 15.81 14.03
C ASP A 112 4.29 15.00 13.29
N PHE A 113 4.43 13.68 13.31
CA PHE A 113 3.53 12.77 12.61
C PHE A 113 2.11 12.89 13.15
N GLU A 114 1.14 12.99 12.25
CA GLU A 114 -0.29 12.93 12.57
C GLU A 114 -0.79 11.48 12.69
N GLY A 115 0.00 10.54 12.20
CA GLY A 115 -0.37 9.14 12.10
C GLY A 115 0.48 8.38 11.08
N TYR A 116 0.06 7.14 10.80
CA TYR A 116 0.68 6.33 9.76
C TYR A 116 -0.33 5.45 9.02
N TYR A 117 0.05 5.08 7.80
CA TYR A 117 -0.69 4.18 6.93
C TYR A 117 0.14 2.93 6.74
N GLU A 118 -0.35 1.81 7.23
CA GLU A 118 0.28 0.50 7.07
C GLU A 118 -0.25 -0.17 5.81
N TYR A 119 0.64 -0.61 4.95
CA TYR A 119 0.32 -1.43 3.79
C TYR A 119 0.96 -2.80 3.90
N ARG A 120 0.20 -3.80 3.45
CA ARG A 120 0.64 -5.20 3.32
C ARG A 120 0.25 -5.68 1.92
N GLY A 121 1.15 -6.39 1.26
CA GLY A 121 0.87 -6.94 -0.06
C GLY A 121 1.88 -7.99 -0.47
N LYS A 122 1.48 -8.88 -1.37
CA LYS A 122 2.35 -9.96 -1.86
C LYS A 122 3.66 -9.44 -2.46
N GLY A 123 3.65 -8.26 -3.08
CA GLY A 123 4.82 -7.61 -3.66
C GLY A 123 5.87 -7.10 -2.66
N LEU A 124 5.57 -7.11 -1.35
CA LEU A 124 6.52 -6.76 -0.28
C LEU A 124 7.26 -7.98 0.28
N ALA A 125 7.15 -9.15 -0.36
CA ALA A 125 7.91 -10.35 -0.01
C ALA A 125 7.79 -10.81 1.47
N GLY A 126 6.64 -10.56 2.12
CA GLY A 126 6.39 -10.88 3.53
C GLY A 126 6.45 -9.69 4.47
N MET A 127 7.04 -8.59 4.03
CA MET A 127 7.22 -7.37 4.81
C MET A 127 5.99 -6.46 4.77
N ARG A 128 6.04 -5.42 5.58
CA ARG A 128 5.07 -4.32 5.64
C ARG A 128 5.79 -3.02 5.31
N VAL A 129 5.04 -2.03 4.85
CA VAL A 129 5.52 -0.65 4.74
C VAL A 129 4.61 0.28 5.53
N TYR A 130 5.24 1.21 6.25
CA TYR A 130 4.56 2.26 7.00
C TYR A 130 4.84 3.60 6.35
N PHE A 131 3.79 4.31 5.93
CA PHE A 131 3.88 5.69 5.46
C PHE A 131 3.47 6.64 6.60
N PHE A 132 4.41 7.42 7.11
CA PHE A 132 4.17 8.37 8.18
C PHE A 132 3.67 9.69 7.61
N ILE A 133 2.58 10.23 8.16
CA ILE A 133 1.80 11.30 7.52
C ILE A 133 1.92 12.61 8.30
N ILE A 134 2.05 13.72 7.57
CA ILE A 134 1.89 15.09 8.07
C ILE A 134 1.09 15.88 7.03
N LYS A 135 0.02 16.57 7.43
CA LYS A 135 -0.83 17.40 6.56
C LYS A 135 -1.24 16.67 5.29
N ASP A 136 -1.82 15.48 5.44
CA ASP A 136 -2.28 14.61 4.34
C ASP A 136 -1.16 14.18 3.36
N THR A 137 0.11 14.32 3.75
CA THR A 137 1.27 14.06 2.89
C THR A 137 2.23 13.08 3.56
N VAL A 138 2.84 12.19 2.77
CA VAL A 138 3.87 11.26 3.24
C VAL A 138 5.11 12.04 3.66
N ARG A 139 5.43 12.05 4.94
CA ARG A 139 6.66 12.65 5.48
C ARG A 139 7.87 11.75 5.31
N SER A 140 7.69 10.46 5.56
CA SER A 140 8.70 9.39 5.49
C SER A 140 8.00 8.05 5.35
N TYR A 141 8.75 7.02 4.94
CA TYR A 141 8.26 5.64 4.93
C TYR A 141 9.38 4.67 5.27
N TRP A 142 9.01 3.55 5.89
CA TRP A 142 9.95 2.52 6.34
C TRP A 142 9.33 1.13 6.17
N PHE A 143 10.18 0.14 5.88
CA PHE A 143 9.78 -1.26 5.82
C PHE A 143 9.94 -1.92 7.18
N TYR A 144 9.16 -2.97 7.44
CA TYR A 144 9.25 -3.72 8.69
C TYR A 144 8.92 -5.20 8.50
N GLY A 145 9.60 -6.03 9.28
CA GLY A 145 9.54 -7.48 9.22
C GLY A 145 10.54 -8.08 8.23
N ASP A 146 10.50 -9.41 8.13
CA ASP A 146 11.48 -10.19 7.38
C ASP A 146 11.02 -10.51 5.96
N ILE A 147 11.98 -10.79 5.08
CA ILE A 147 11.70 -11.39 3.78
C ILE A 147 11.33 -12.86 4.01
N THR A 148 10.06 -13.20 3.79
CA THR A 148 9.55 -14.58 3.89
C THR A 148 9.25 -15.21 2.54
N ASP A 149 9.22 -14.42 1.46
CA ASP A 149 9.02 -14.88 0.09
C ASP A 149 10.18 -14.47 -0.82
N GLU A 150 11.22 -15.30 -0.85
CA GLU A 150 12.39 -15.09 -1.71
C GLU A 150 12.03 -15.01 -3.20
N SER A 151 10.99 -15.72 -3.65
CA SER A 151 10.61 -15.72 -5.06
C SER A 151 10.12 -14.35 -5.52
N VAL A 152 9.43 -13.64 -4.63
CA VAL A 152 9.04 -12.24 -4.85
C VAL A 152 10.25 -11.32 -4.71
N ALA A 153 11.04 -11.46 -3.65
CA ALA A 153 12.17 -10.58 -3.39
C ALA A 153 13.23 -10.62 -4.52
N LYS A 154 13.50 -11.80 -5.10
CA LYS A 154 14.40 -11.97 -6.27
C LYS A 154 13.93 -11.21 -7.53
N LYS A 155 12.65 -10.81 -7.60
CA LYS A 155 12.10 -10.02 -8.72
C LYS A 155 12.15 -8.52 -8.48
N ASP A 156 12.24 -8.07 -7.24
CA ASP A 156 12.33 -6.65 -6.89
C ASP A 156 13.78 -6.15 -7.08
N LYS A 157 13.97 -4.92 -7.59
CA LYS A 157 15.31 -4.36 -7.91
C LYS A 157 16.20 -4.30 -6.67
N TYR A 158 15.65 -3.85 -5.55
CA TYR A 158 16.43 -3.61 -4.34
C TYR A 158 16.56 -4.89 -3.52
N LEU A 159 15.47 -5.62 -3.35
CA LEU A 159 15.50 -6.83 -2.52
C LEU A 159 16.37 -7.95 -3.10
N ARG A 160 16.50 -8.07 -4.43
CA ARG A 160 17.40 -9.09 -4.99
C ARG A 160 18.88 -8.83 -4.69
N GLN A 161 19.28 -7.57 -4.43
CA GLN A 161 20.67 -7.21 -4.18
C GLN A 161 21.13 -7.57 -2.77
N ILE A 162 20.18 -7.86 -1.87
CA ILE A 162 20.44 -8.13 -0.45
C ILE A 162 20.17 -9.60 -0.08
N LEU A 163 19.87 -10.44 -1.08
CA LEU A 163 19.65 -11.88 -0.92
C LEU A 163 20.88 -12.71 -1.32
N ASP A 164 21.98 -12.05 -1.68
CA ASP A 164 23.24 -12.68 -2.11
C ASP A 164 24.10 -13.15 -0.92
#